data_AF-A0A7X7JM24-F1
#
_entry.id   AF-A0A7X7JM24-F1
#
_cell.length_a   1.000
_cell.length_b   1.000
_cell.length_c   1.000
_cell.angle_alpha   90.00
_cell.angle_beta   90.00
_cell.angle_gamma   90.00
#
_symmetry.space_group_name_H-M   'P 1'
#
loop_
_entity.id
_entity.type
_entity.pdbx_description
1 polymer ?
#
loop_
_entity_poly.entity_id
_entity_poly.type
_entity_poly.pdbx_seq_one_letter_code
_entity_poly.pdbx_strand_id
1 'polypeptide(L)' 'TKQTLDAFVAALAAIKEEAAREPQLLKTAPHLTRLGRLDEARAARRPRLRWTADSAADSGPGPSTGSP' A
#
# COMPACT_ATOMS: atom_id res chain seq x y z
N THR A 1 -19.71 10.19 19.81
CA THR A 1 -20.87 10.01 20.73
C THR A 1 -20.79 8.61 21.32
N LYS A 2 -21.63 8.27 22.31
CA LYS A 2 -21.74 6.88 22.81
C LYS A 2 -21.92 5.88 21.65
N GLN A 3 -22.81 6.21 20.72
CA GLN A 3 -23.10 5.39 19.54
C GLN A 3 -21.86 5.10 18.67
N THR A 4 -20.99 6.08 18.44
CA THR A 4 -19.75 5.87 17.68
C THR A 4 -18.81 4.89 18.37
N LEU A 5 -18.71 4.98 19.70
CA LEU A 5 -17.87 4.09 20.50
C LEU A 5 -18.46 2.67 20.52
N ASP A 6 -19.78 2.55 20.70
CA ASP A 6 -20.47 1.26 20.66
C ASP A 6 -20.26 0.56 19.30
N ALA A 7 -20.38 1.30 18.19
CA ALA A 7 -20.12 0.78 16.84
C ALA A 7 -18.66 0.36 16.64
N PHE A 8 -17.70 1.13 17.17
CA PHE A 8 -16.29 0.78 17.11
C PHE A 8 -15.97 -0.49 17.92
N VAL A 9 -16.52 -0.62 19.13
CA VAL A 9 -16.38 -1.82 19.96
C VAL A 9 -16.99 -3.05 19.27
N ALA A 10 -18.17 -2.91 18.67
CA ALA A 10 -18.80 -3.98 17.90
C ALA A 10 -17.92 -4.44 16.73
N ALA A 11 -17.29 -3.51 16.01
CA ALA A 11 -16.36 -3.83 14.94
C ALA A 11 -15.13 -4.61 15.44
N LEU A 12 -14.55 -4.22 16.58
CA LEU A 12 -13.43 -4.95 17.19
C LEU A 12 -13.82 -6.37 17.63
N ALA A 13 -15.03 -6.53 18.19
CA ALA A 13 -15.54 -7.85 18.55
C ALA A 13 -15.69 -8.76 17.32
N ALA A 14 -16.22 -8.23 16.21
CA ALA A 14 -16.32 -8.97 14.96
C ALA A 14 -14.94 -9.38 14.42
N ILE A 15 -13.96 -8.46 14.44
CA ILE A 15 -12.57 -8.76 14.03
C ILE A 15 -11.96 -9.86 14.89
N LYS A 16 -12.21 -9.88 16.20
CA LYS A 16 -11.72 -10.93 17.11
C LYS A 16 -12.26 -12.31 16.71
N GLU A 17 -13.57 -12.40 16.45
CA GLU A 17 -14.20 -13.66 16.04
C GLU A 17 -13.69 -14.12 14.66
N GLU A 18 -13.52 -13.19 13.72
CA GLU A 18 -12.95 -13.48 12.40
C GLU A 18 -11.49 -13.96 12.51
N ALA A 19 -10.69 -13.35 13.38
CA ALA A 19 -9.32 -13.79 13.64
C ALA A 19 -9.24 -15.24 14.12
N ALA A 20 -10.19 -15.64 14.97
CA ALA A 20 -10.24 -16.99 15.54
C ALA A 20 -10.72 -18.02 14.52
N ARG A 21 -11.67 -17.66 13.64
CA ARG A 21 -12.26 -18.57 12.66
C ARG A 21 -11.47 -18.64 11.36
N GLU A 22 -11.11 -17.49 10.81
CA GLU A 22 -10.56 -17.32 9.46
C GLU A 22 -9.43 -16.28 9.42
N PRO A 23 -8.26 -16.60 10.00
CA PRO A 23 -7.16 -15.63 10.16
C PRO A 23 -6.59 -15.10 8.84
N GLN A 24 -6.86 -15.75 7.70
CA GLN A 24 -6.38 -15.30 6.40
C GLN A 24 -7.06 -14.03 5.92
N LEU A 25 -8.33 -13.79 6.31
CA LEU A 25 -9.08 -12.60 5.92
C LEU A 25 -8.39 -11.34 6.44
N LEU A 26 -7.90 -11.38 7.68
CA LEU A 26 -7.14 -10.30 8.31
C LEU A 26 -5.73 -10.12 7.74
N LYS A 27 -5.02 -11.22 7.43
CA LYS A 27 -3.66 -11.16 6.88
C LYS A 27 -3.62 -10.53 5.49
N THR A 28 -4.67 -10.78 4.71
CA THR A 28 -4.80 -10.31 3.33
C THR A 28 -5.53 -8.97 3.22
N ALA A 29 -6.16 -8.50 4.29
CA ALA A 29 -6.71 -7.15 4.36
C ALA A 29 -5.63 -6.09 4.04
N PRO A 30 -6.00 -4.92 3.47
CA PRO A 30 -7.36 -4.45 3.18
C PRO A 30 -7.89 -4.89 1.79
N HIS A 31 -9.22 -5.12 1.69
CA HIS A 31 -9.87 -5.65 0.47
C HIS A 31 -10.61 -4.60 -0.38
N LEU A 32 -11.07 -3.51 0.24
CA LEU A 32 -11.94 -2.52 -0.39
C LEU A 32 -11.25 -1.17 -0.64
N THR A 33 -10.10 -0.94 -0.01
CA THR A 33 -9.35 0.30 -0.20
C THR A 33 -8.77 0.35 -1.60
N ARG A 34 -8.71 1.56 -2.19
CA ARG A 34 -8.16 1.78 -3.55
C ARG A 34 -6.76 1.16 -3.74
N LEU A 35 -5.98 1.11 -2.66
CA LEU A 35 -4.66 0.51 -2.62
C LEU A 35 -4.68 -0.66 -1.62
N GLY A 36 -3.97 -1.74 -1.95
CA GLY A 36 -3.72 -2.84 -1.03
C GLY A 36 -2.58 -2.55 -0.04
N ARG A 37 -2.07 -3.61 0.59
CA ARG A 37 -0.92 -3.53 1.50
C ARG A 37 0.34 -3.07 0.76
N LEU A 38 0.99 -2.03 1.28
CA LEU A 38 2.22 -1.48 0.73
C LEU A 38 3.44 -2.33 1.14
N ASP A 39 4.43 -2.43 0.25
CA ASP A 39 5.72 -3.07 0.54
C ASP A 39 6.66 -2.07 1.22
N GLU A 40 6.50 -1.96 2.54
CA GLU A 40 7.28 -1.05 3.40
C GLU A 40 8.78 -1.36 3.36
N ALA A 41 9.14 -2.65 3.31
CA ALA A 41 10.55 -3.06 3.29
C ALA A 41 11.25 -2.59 2.01
N ARG A 42 10.59 -2.74 0.86
CA ARG A 42 11.09 -2.21 -0.41
C ARG A 42 11.10 -0.68 -0.41
N ALA A 43 10.05 -0.04 0.10
CA ALA A 43 9.99 1.42 0.17
C ALA A 43 11.14 2.00 1.02
N ALA A 44 11.47 1.37 2.15
CA ALA A 44 12.57 1.78 3.01
C ALA A 44 13.95 1.55 2.35
N ARG A 45 14.15 0.43 1.65
CA ARG A 45 15.44 0.08 1.01
C ARG A 45 15.66 0.76 -0.34
N ARG A 46 14.60 1.13 -1.05
CA ARG A 46 14.62 1.74 -2.39
C ARG A 46 13.59 2.87 -2.50
N PRO A 47 13.74 3.97 -1.74
CA PRO A 47 12.74 5.02 -1.69
C PRO A 47 12.70 5.84 -2.99
N ARG A 48 11.50 6.05 -3.54
CA ARG A 48 11.25 7.05 -4.60
C ARG A 48 10.71 8.33 -3.96
N LEU A 49 11.60 9.30 -3.76
CA LEU A 49 11.32 10.53 -2.98
C LEU A 49 10.81 11.70 -3.82
N ARG A 50 10.90 11.61 -5.14
CA ARG A 50 10.40 12.63 -6.07
C ARG A 50 9.20 12.06 -6.83
N TRP A 51 8.19 12.90 -7.01
CA TRP A 51 7.08 12.59 -7.90
C TRP A 51 7.54 12.68 -9.36
N THR A 52 7.07 11.76 -10.19
CA THR A 52 7.27 11.75 -11.64
C THR A 52 5.92 11.48 -12.30
N ALA A 53 5.46 12.40 -13.15
CA ALA A 53 4.40 12.07 -14.11
C ALA A 53 4.94 10.97 -15.03
N ASP A 54 4.22 9.87 -15.18
CA ASP A 54 4.77 8.59 -15.68
C ASP A 54 5.62 8.67 -16.98
N SER A 55 6.73 7.92 -16.96
CA SER A 55 7.54 7.44 -18.10
C SER A 55 8.29 8.45 -18.98
N ALA A 56 9.45 8.94 -18.50
CA ALA A 56 10.51 9.51 -19.36
C ALA A 56 11.84 8.75 -19.27
N ALA A 57 11.86 7.52 -18.71
CA ALA A 57 13.10 6.80 -18.41
C ALA A 57 13.08 5.32 -18.85
N ASP A 58 12.29 4.97 -19.85
CA ASP A 58 12.48 3.73 -20.61
C ASP A 58 12.44 4.01 -22.12
N SER A 59 13.46 4.72 -22.61
CA SER A 59 13.84 4.68 -24.02
C SER A 59 15.33 5.01 -24.19
N GLY A 60 16.10 3.95 -24.44
CA GLY A 60 17.27 3.97 -25.34
C GLY A 60 18.57 4.64 -24.88
N PRO A 61 19.72 4.21 -25.40
CA PRO A 61 21.03 4.76 -25.04
C PRO A 61 21.14 6.19 -25.56
N GLY A 62 21.62 7.10 -24.71
CA GLY A 62 21.84 8.50 -25.09
C GLY A 62 22.80 8.62 -26.28
N PRO A 63 22.64 9.64 -27.14
CA PRO A 63 23.55 9.84 -28.26
C PRO A 63 24.94 10.16 -27.73
N SER A 64 25.86 9.23 -27.96
CA SER A 64 27.29 9.48 -27.92
C SER A 64 27.69 10.43 -29.05
N THR A 65 28.78 11.17 -28.82
CA THR A 65 29.58 11.96 -29.78
C THR A 65 28.87 13.23 -30.27
N GLY A 66 29.40 14.44 -30.07
CA GLY A 66 30.78 14.87 -30.17
C GLY A 66 30.84 15.95 -31.25
N SER A 67 31.33 17.14 -30.88
CA SER A 67 31.67 18.33 -31.70
C SER A 67 32.23 18.03 -33.11
N PRO A 68 32.30 19.01 -34.03
CA PRO A 68 32.60 20.45 -33.82
C PRO A 68 31.40 21.40 -33.87
#